data_AF-A0A1Y3B2P2-F1
#
_entry.id   AF-A0A1Y3B2P2-F1
#
_cell.length_a   1.000
_cell.length_b   1.000
_cell.length_c   1.000
_cell.angle_alpha   90.00
_cell.angle_beta   90.00
_cell.angle_gamma   90.00
#
_symmetry.space_group_name_H-M   'P 1'
#
loop_
_entity.id
_entity.type
_entity.pdbx_description
1 polymer ?
#
loop_
_entity_poly.entity_id
_entity_poly.type
_entity_poly.pdbx_seq_one_letter_code
_entity_poly.pdbx_strand_id
1 'polypeptide(L)'
;MEHQALAMLSILRRYSWHTFSIITSKIGGYDHFIRALRDQILSIDDFSFTILDIITISVWKNRDEIIDELRPLSFSEARVLLLYSTKREAQDIFAAAEHLNMTTKNYMWIVTQSVIGQRAGYAPGEFPTGILGLFLCLNFDY
;
A
#
# COMPACT_ATOMS: atom_id res chain seq x y z
N MET A 1 9.40 11.15 -2.34
CA MET A 1 8.18 10.36 -2.67
C MET A 1 8.27 9.72 -4.04
N GLU A 2 8.75 10.43 -5.08
CA GLU A 2 8.87 9.90 -6.45
C GLU A 2 9.66 8.59 -6.55
N HIS A 3 10.83 8.51 -5.90
CA HIS A 3 11.65 7.29 -5.86
C HIS A 3 10.91 6.08 -5.25
N GLN A 4 10.04 6.27 -4.25
CA GLN A 4 9.26 5.18 -3.66
C GLN A 4 8.13 4.72 -4.58
N ALA A 5 7.44 5.66 -5.23
CA ALA A 5 6.41 5.34 -6.22
C ALA A 5 7.00 4.54 -7.39
N LEU A 6 8.14 4.98 -7.93
CA LEU A 6 8.87 4.26 -8.97
C LEU A 6 9.30 2.86 -8.54
N ALA A 7 9.79 2.70 -7.30
CA ALA A 7 10.16 1.40 -6.78
C ALA A 7 8.95 0.45 -6.68
N MET A 8 7.80 0.95 -6.23
CA MET A 8 6.55 0.17 -6.22
C MET A 8 6.16 -0.26 -7.63
N LEU A 9 6.09 0.67 -8.59
CA LEU A 9 5.73 0.36 -9.98
C LEU A 9 6.71 -0.60 -10.65
N SER A 10 8.01 -0.50 -10.33
CA SER A 10 9.03 -1.42 -10.84
C SER A 10 8.80 -2.86 -10.36
N ILE A 11 8.35 -3.05 -9.12
CA ILE A 11 7.95 -4.35 -8.60
C ILE A 11 6.72 -4.86 -9.34
N LEU A 12 5.67 -4.03 -9.47
CA LEU A 12 4.46 -4.41 -10.19
C LEU A 12 4.77 -4.87 -11.61
N ARG A 13 5.58 -4.08 -12.33
CA ARG A 13 6.04 -4.40 -13.68
C ARG A 13 6.84 -5.71 -13.73
N ARG A 14 7.76 -5.94 -12.78
CA ARG A 14 8.58 -7.16 -12.73
C ARG A 14 7.75 -8.44 -12.59
N TYR A 15 6.63 -8.37 -11.87
CA TYR A 15 5.70 -9.49 -11.69
C TYR A 15 4.51 -9.46 -12.66
N SER A 16 4.52 -8.55 -13.64
CA SER A 16 3.43 -8.37 -14.61
C SER A 16 2.07 -8.11 -13.95
N TRP A 17 2.07 -7.39 -12.82
CA TRP A 17 0.84 -6.93 -12.15
C TRP A 17 0.37 -5.62 -12.77
N HIS A 18 -0.62 -5.71 -13.65
CA HIS A 18 -1.17 -4.58 -14.38
C HIS A 18 -2.24 -3.82 -13.59
N THR A 19 -2.84 -4.45 -12.59
CA THR A 19 -4.03 -3.94 -11.90
C THR A 19 -3.82 -3.95 -10.38
N PHE A 20 -4.07 -2.83 -9.71
CA PHE A 20 -3.90 -2.70 -8.26
C PHE A 20 -4.81 -1.61 -7.66
N SER A 21 -4.93 -1.60 -6.34
CA SER A 21 -5.60 -0.52 -5.60
C SER A 21 -4.63 0.16 -4.63
N ILE A 22 -4.92 1.42 -4.32
CA ILE A 22 -4.12 2.23 -3.40
C ILE A 22 -4.92 2.45 -2.12
N ILE A 23 -4.30 2.18 -0.98
CA ILE A 23 -4.85 2.46 0.35
C ILE A 23 -3.88 3.40 1.04
N THR A 24 -4.38 4.51 1.55
CA THR A 24 -3.59 5.47 2.32
C THR A 24 -4.27 5.80 3.64
N SER A 25 -3.50 6.11 4.68
CA SER A 25 -4.04 6.89 5.80
C SER A 25 -3.83 8.38 5.53
N LYS A 26 -4.56 9.24 6.26
CA LYS A 26 -4.35 10.71 6.23
C LYS A 26 -3.06 11.16 6.93
N ILE A 27 -1.96 10.44 6.73
CA ILE A 27 -0.62 10.85 7.15
C ILE A 27 -0.06 11.93 6.23
N GLY A 28 0.91 12.70 6.70
CA GLY A 28 1.58 13.70 5.88
C GLY A 28 2.07 13.14 4.53
N GLY A 29 1.75 13.83 3.45
CA GLY A 29 2.21 13.50 2.09
C GLY A 29 1.45 12.37 1.38
N TYR A 30 0.31 11.91 1.90
CA TYR A 30 -0.49 10.87 1.24
C TYR A 30 -1.00 11.28 -0.15
N ASP A 31 -1.39 12.54 -0.31
CA ASP A 31 -1.83 13.15 -1.56
C ASP A 31 -0.67 13.26 -2.57
N HIS A 32 0.50 13.69 -2.09
CA HIS A 32 1.72 13.71 -2.89
C HIS A 32 2.13 12.30 -3.33
N PHE A 33 1.96 11.29 -2.48
CA PHE A 33 2.22 9.90 -2.84
C PHE A 33 1.31 9.41 -3.98
N ILE A 34 -0.01 9.62 -3.86
CA ILE A 34 -0.99 9.25 -4.88
C ILE A 34 -0.69 9.98 -6.20
N ARG A 35 -0.39 11.27 -6.13
CA ARG A 35 -0.02 12.06 -7.32
C ARG A 35 1.26 11.52 -7.97
N ALA A 36 2.31 11.27 -7.18
CA ALA A 36 3.56 10.73 -7.71
C ALA A 36 3.33 9.37 -8.41
N LEU A 37 2.50 8.47 -7.85
CA LEU A 37 2.16 7.22 -8.54
C LEU A 37 1.49 7.47 -9.90
N ARG A 38 0.49 8.36 -9.95
CA ARG A 38 -0.21 8.70 -11.20
C ARG A 38 0.72 9.30 -12.24
N ASP A 39 1.54 10.27 -11.85
CA ASP A 39 2.48 10.94 -12.73
C ASP A 39 3.51 9.93 -13.30
N GLN A 40 3.98 8.99 -12.48
CA GLN A 40 4.90 7.94 -12.93
C GLN A 40 4.23 6.92 -13.86
N ILE A 41 2.98 6.53 -13.61
CA ILE A 41 2.22 5.67 -14.54
C ILE A 41 2.11 6.31 -15.92
N LEU A 42 1.84 7.62 -15.97
CA LEU A 42 1.75 8.37 -17.24
C LEU A 42 3.08 8.49 -17.98
N SER A 43 4.21 8.31 -17.28
CA SER A 43 5.55 8.37 -17.88
C SER A 43 6.06 7.04 -18.41
N ILE A 44 5.36 5.93 -18.14
CA ILE A 44 5.76 4.57 -18.53
C ILE A 44 4.96 4.17 -19.76
N ASP A 45 5.59 4.20 -20.93
CA ASP A 45 4.92 3.95 -22.21
C ASP A 45 4.84 2.45 -22.60
N ASP A 46 5.70 1.62 -22.00
CA ASP A 46 5.88 0.21 -22.39
C ASP A 46 5.17 -0.80 -21.46
N PHE A 47 4.43 -0.31 -20.46
CA PHE A 47 3.67 -1.13 -19.53
C PHE A 47 2.44 -0.38 -19.01
N SER A 48 1.25 -0.97 -19.14
CA SER A 48 0.00 -0.33 -18.71
C SER A 48 -0.37 -0.71 -17.28
N PHE A 49 -0.65 0.31 -16.47
CA PHE A 49 -1.15 0.16 -15.11
C PHE A 49 -2.57 0.68 -14.99
N THR A 50 -3.42 -0.08 -14.29
CA THR A 50 -4.80 0.26 -13.98
C THR A 50 -4.98 0.34 -12.47
N ILE A 51 -5.32 1.53 -11.98
CA ILE A 51 -5.73 1.73 -10.58
C ILE A 51 -7.23 1.43 -10.49
N LEU A 52 -7.61 0.41 -9.74
CA LEU A 52 -9.03 0.04 -9.54
C LEU A 52 -9.74 0.98 -8.58
N ASP A 53 -9.08 1.31 -7.47
CA ASP A 53 -9.65 2.19 -6.45
C ASP A 53 -8.55 2.87 -5.63
N ILE A 54 -8.90 3.97 -5.00
CA ILE A 54 -8.06 4.74 -4.08
C ILE A 54 -8.85 5.03 -2.81
N ILE A 55 -8.46 4.38 -1.71
CA ILE A 55 -9.09 4.54 -0.40
C ILE A 55 -8.19 5.37 0.51
N THR A 56 -8.77 6.37 1.18
CA THR A 56 -8.07 7.24 2.13
C THR A 56 -8.72 7.19 3.50
N ILE A 57 -8.11 6.45 4.40
CA ILE A 57 -8.60 6.18 5.75
C ILE A 57 -8.20 7.33 6.68
N SER A 58 -9.18 7.87 7.41
CA SER A 58 -8.93 8.95 8.37
C SER A 58 -8.42 8.39 9.71
N VAL A 59 -7.52 9.13 10.38
CA VAL A 59 -6.82 8.70 11.61
C VAL A 59 -7.74 8.44 12.81
N TRP A 60 -8.95 9.01 12.81
CA TRP A 60 -9.90 8.94 13.92
C TRP A 60 -10.95 7.83 13.80
N LYS A 61 -10.86 7.01 12.76
CA LYS A 61 -11.85 5.96 12.49
C LYS A 61 -11.66 4.78 13.44
N ASN A 62 -12.77 4.25 13.94
CA ASN A 62 -12.76 2.96 14.63
C ASN A 62 -12.69 1.82 13.61
N ARG A 63 -12.50 0.59 14.10
CA ARG A 63 -12.30 -0.59 13.26
C ARG A 63 -13.48 -0.86 12.32
N ASP A 64 -14.71 -0.70 12.78
CA ASP A 64 -15.92 -0.97 11.98
C ASP A 64 -16.02 0.02 10.81
N GLU A 65 -15.68 1.28 11.05
CA GLU A 65 -15.61 2.29 9.98
C GLU A 65 -14.51 2.00 8.96
N ILE A 66 -13.38 1.43 9.38
CA ILE A 66 -12.32 0.98 8.46
C ILE A 66 -12.78 -0.24 7.65
N ILE A 67 -13.48 -1.19 8.28
CA ILE A 67 -14.08 -2.34 7.59
C ILE A 67 -15.07 -1.88 6.52
N ASP A 68 -15.93 -0.91 6.85
CA ASP A 68 -16.89 -0.34 5.89
C ASP A 68 -16.20 0.33 4.71
N GLU A 69 -15.10 1.06 4.94
CA GLU A 69 -14.29 1.64 3.85
C GLU A 69 -13.61 0.57 2.98
N LEU A 70 -13.07 -0.49 3.57
CA LEU A 70 -12.36 -1.54 2.83
C LEU A 70 -13.31 -2.53 2.14
N ARG A 71 -14.58 -2.60 2.54
CA ARG A 71 -15.56 -3.55 2.02
C ARG A 71 -15.70 -3.54 0.49
N PRO A 72 -15.77 -2.40 -0.22
CA PRO A 72 -15.83 -2.39 -1.68
C PRO A 72 -14.61 -3.08 -2.33
N LEU A 73 -13.42 -2.91 -1.75
CA LEU A 73 -12.21 -3.58 -2.25
C LEU A 73 -12.26 -5.10 -2.07
N SER A 74 -12.88 -5.61 -1.01
CA SER A 74 -12.94 -7.06 -0.77
C SER A 74 -13.77 -7.78 -1.85
N PHE A 75 -14.79 -7.10 -2.39
CA PHE A 75 -15.61 -7.59 -3.51
C PHE A 75 -15.02 -7.29 -4.90
N SER A 76 -13.98 -6.46 -4.97
CA SER A 76 -13.32 -6.12 -6.23
C SER A 76 -12.35 -7.21 -6.71
N GLU A 77 -11.86 -7.04 -7.94
CA GLU A 77 -10.76 -7.84 -8.50
C GLU A 77 -9.37 -7.40 -8.00
N ALA A 78 -9.29 -6.41 -7.10
CA ALA A 78 -8.02 -5.93 -6.55
C ALA A 78 -7.37 -7.01 -5.68
N ARG A 79 -6.32 -7.64 -6.22
CA ARG A 79 -5.47 -8.60 -5.49
C ARG A 79 -4.12 -8.02 -5.09
N VAL A 80 -3.70 -6.90 -5.70
CA VAL A 80 -2.50 -6.17 -5.33
C VAL A 80 -2.89 -4.84 -4.69
N LEU A 81 -2.43 -4.61 -3.46
CA LEU A 81 -2.81 -3.49 -2.62
C LEU A 81 -1.56 -2.73 -2.18
N LEU A 82 -1.45 -1.48 -2.58
CA LEU A 82 -0.37 -0.59 -2.15
C LEU A 82 -0.82 0.16 -0.90
N LEU A 83 -0.05 0.09 0.19
CA LEU A 83 -0.38 0.75 1.45
C LEU A 83 0.65 1.83 1.80
N TYR A 84 0.17 3.07 1.92
CA TYR A 84 0.94 4.20 2.46
C TYR A 84 0.30 4.70 3.75
N SER A 85 0.89 4.35 4.88
CA SER A 85 0.44 4.78 6.20
C SER A 85 1.58 4.81 7.22
N THR A 86 1.30 5.20 8.45
CA THR A 86 2.20 4.90 9.56
C THR A 86 2.10 3.43 9.95
N LYS A 87 3.14 2.91 10.62
CA LYS A 87 3.12 1.57 11.20
C LYS A 87 1.88 1.30 12.08
N ARG A 88 1.48 2.26 12.92
CA ARG A 88 0.35 2.10 13.84
C ARG A 88 -0.97 1.99 13.08
N GLU A 89 -1.23 2.89 12.14
CA GLU A 89 -2.45 2.84 11.33
C GLU A 89 -2.50 1.60 10.44
N ALA A 90 -1.34 1.14 9.95
CA ALA A 90 -1.28 -0.12 9.22
C ALA A 90 -1.77 -1.31 10.06
N GLN A 91 -1.51 -1.34 11.37
CA GLN A 91 -2.04 -2.39 12.25
C GLN A 91 -3.56 -2.37 12.28
N ASP A 92 -4.16 -1.19 12.43
CA ASP A 92 -5.62 -1.04 12.45
C ASP A 92 -6.25 -1.42 11.09
N ILE A 93 -5.60 -1.03 9.99
CA ILE A 93 -5.99 -1.38 8.62
C ILE A 93 -5.90 -2.88 8.38
N PHE A 94 -4.80 -3.53 8.77
CA PHE A 94 -4.65 -4.97 8.59
C PHE A 94 -5.61 -5.76 9.47
N ALA A 95 -5.86 -5.32 10.71
CA ALA A 95 -6.87 -5.93 11.56
C ALA A 95 -8.27 -5.85 10.92
N ALA A 96 -8.65 -4.71 10.33
CA ALA A 96 -9.89 -4.59 9.59
C ALA A 96 -9.92 -5.46 8.31
N ALA A 97 -8.82 -5.47 7.56
CA ALA A 97 -8.66 -6.26 6.34
C ALA A 97 -8.75 -7.78 6.60
N GLU A 98 -8.29 -8.25 7.76
CA GLU A 98 -8.39 -9.65 8.18
C GLU A 98 -9.86 -10.08 8.31
N HIS A 99 -10.73 -9.22 8.87
CA HIS A 99 -12.18 -9.49 8.96
C HIS A 99 -12.84 -9.63 7.58
N LEU A 100 -12.23 -9.04 6.54
CA LEU A 100 -12.69 -9.11 5.16
C LEU A 100 -11.95 -10.20 4.35
N ASN A 101 -11.13 -11.05 4.99
CA ASN A 101 -10.27 -12.05 4.34
C ASN A 101 -9.28 -11.48 3.31
N MET A 102 -8.96 -10.18 3.42
CA MET A 102 -8.03 -9.47 2.54
C MET A 102 -6.57 -9.68 2.92
N THR A 103 -6.27 -10.38 4.01
CA THR A 103 -4.90 -10.70 4.48
C THR A 103 -4.43 -12.11 4.11
N THR A 104 -5.28 -12.85 3.38
CA THR A 104 -4.98 -14.22 2.94
C THR A 104 -3.98 -14.24 1.78
N LYS A 105 -3.46 -15.44 1.45
CA LYS A 105 -2.53 -15.66 0.32
C LYS A 105 -3.03 -15.20 -1.07
N ASN A 106 -4.32 -14.88 -1.19
CA ASN A 106 -4.92 -14.38 -2.43
C ASN A 106 -4.69 -12.88 -2.63
N TYR A 107 -4.13 -12.19 -1.63
CA TYR A 107 -3.82 -10.76 -1.65
C TYR A 107 -2.32 -10.53 -1.51
N MET A 108 -1.85 -9.49 -2.19
CA MET A 108 -0.48 -9.03 -2.17
C MET A 108 -0.44 -7.61 -1.66
N TRP A 109 0.03 -7.46 -0.42
CA TRP A 109 0.20 -6.16 0.21
C TRP A 109 1.63 -5.66 0.02
N ILE A 110 1.76 -4.51 -0.63
CA ILE A 110 3.03 -3.81 -0.84
C ILE A 110 2.99 -2.55 0.01
N VAL A 111 3.85 -2.48 1.02
CA VAL A 111 3.82 -1.40 2.01
C VAL A 111 5.03 -0.47 1.85
N THR A 112 4.83 0.82 2.08
CA THR A 112 5.93 1.79 2.09
C THR A 112 6.79 1.71 3.34
N GLN A 113 7.97 2.31 3.30
CA GLN A 113 8.92 2.32 4.41
C GLN A 113 8.33 2.88 5.73
N SER A 114 7.38 3.83 5.63
CA SER A 114 6.68 4.41 6.78
C SER A 114 5.86 3.38 7.58
N VAL A 115 5.45 2.28 6.93
CA VAL A 115 4.73 1.16 7.55
C VAL A 115 5.70 0.20 8.26
N ILE A 116 6.86 -0.06 7.67
CA ILE A 116 7.90 -0.94 8.26
C ILE A 116 8.49 -0.29 9.53
N GLY A 117 8.72 1.03 9.46
CA GLY A 117 9.38 1.82 10.51
C GLY A 117 10.91 1.66 10.51
N GLN A 118 11.59 2.31 11.47
CA GLN A 118 13.05 2.40 11.55
C GLN A 118 13.77 1.10 11.99
N ARG A 119 13.02 0.10 12.47
CA ARG A 119 13.58 -1.20 12.90
C ARG A 119 12.83 -2.32 12.21
N ALA A 120 13.44 -2.91 11.18
CA ALA A 120 12.92 -4.05 10.41
C ALA A 120 12.81 -5.38 11.22
N GLY A 121 13.05 -5.37 12.54
CA GLY A 121 13.13 -6.56 13.37
C GLY A 121 11.87 -6.92 14.17
N TYR A 122 10.80 -6.11 14.13
CA TYR A 122 9.55 -6.42 14.83
C TYR A 122 8.35 -6.17 13.91
N ALA A 123 7.79 -7.26 13.38
CA ALA A 123 6.51 -7.27 12.68
C ALA A 123 5.40 -7.49 13.72
N PRO A 124 4.41 -6.58 13.84
CA PRO A 124 3.25 -6.81 14.68
C PRO A 124 2.45 -8.05 14.24
N GLY A 125 1.70 -8.66 15.15
CA GLY A 125 0.93 -9.88 14.87
C GLY A 125 -0.18 -9.68 13.83
N GLU A 126 -0.63 -8.44 13.65
CA GLU A 126 -1.66 -8.07 12.67
C GLU A 126 -1.13 -8.04 11.24
N PHE A 127 0.20 -8.08 11.03
CA PHE A 127 0.77 -7.99 9.69
C PHE A 127 0.59 -9.33 8.96
N PRO A 128 -0.09 -9.36 7.79
CA PRO A 128 -0.23 -10.58 7.01
C PRO A 128 1.10 -11.29 6.70
N THR A 129 1.06 -12.62 6.67
CA THR A 129 2.17 -13.40 6.13
C THR A 129 2.27 -13.16 4.61
N GLY A 130 3.47 -12.81 4.12
CA GLY A 130 3.70 -12.53 2.70
C GLY A 130 3.66 -11.06 2.28
N ILE A 131 3.66 -10.12 3.23
CA ILE A 131 3.83 -8.69 2.93
C ILE A 131 5.18 -8.43 2.27
N LEU A 132 5.17 -7.61 1.21
CA LEU A 132 6.38 -7.04 0.63
C LEU A 132 6.60 -5.62 1.13
N GLY A 133 7.60 -5.45 1.99
CA GLY A 133 8.03 -4.14 2.47
C GLY A 133 9.05 -3.50 1.55
N LEU A 134 8.81 -2.24 1.16
CA LEU A 134 9.81 -1.42 0.48
C LEU A 134 10.65 -0.63 1.49
N PHE A 135 11.96 -0.91 1.48
CA PHE A 135 12.96 -0.13 2.19
C PHE A 135 13.90 0.50 1.16
N LEU A 136 13.89 1.82 1.05
CA LEU A 136 14.75 2.53 0.11
C LEU A 136 15.98 3.04 0.89
N CYS A 137 17.11 2.33 0.78
CA CYS A 137 18.38 2.83 1.30
C CYS A 137 18.90 3.89 0.33
N LEU A 138 18.63 5.18 0.60
CA LEU A 138 19.32 6.25 -0.09
C LEU A 138 20.74 6.35 0.48
N ASN A 139 21.71 5.71 -0.18
CA ASN A 139 23.11 6.07 0.02
C ASN A 139 23.28 7.46 -0.60
N PHE A 140 23.30 8.49 0.24
CA PHE A 140 23.91 9.76 -0.13
C PHE A 140 25.40 9.61 0.12
N ASP A 141 26.14 9.18 -0.91
CA ASP A 141 27.57 9.42 -0.99
C ASP A 141 27.78 10.85 -1.51
N TYR A 142 28.07 11.79 -0.61
CA TYR A 142 28.77 13.04 -0.89
C TYR A 142 29.61 13.45 0.32
#